data_AF-A0A537S303-F1
#
_entry.id   AF-A0A537S303-F1
#
_cell.length_a   1.000
_cell.length_b   1.000
_cell.length_c   1.000
_cell.angle_alpha   90.00
_cell.angle_beta   90.00
_cell.angle_gamma   90.00
#
_symmetry.space_group_name_H-M   'P 1'
#
loop_
_entity.id
_entity.type
_entity.pdbx_description
1 polymer ?
#
loop_
_entity_poly.entity_id
_entity_poly.type
_entity_poly.pdbx_seq_one_letter_code
_entity_poly.pdbx_strand_id
1 'polypeptide(L)'
;MTEQTQVSAHEADDNPLLAQWGGPFGVPAFDRIKPEHFRPAFARAFAAHAAEVAAIAGNAQSPTFANTIDALEASGEALARAVDL
;
A
#
# COMPACT_ATOMS: atom_id res chain seq x y z
N MET A 1 -7.02 -9.98 31.04
CA MET A 1 -6.24 -8.85 30.52
C MET A 1 -6.16 -9.03 29.01
N THR A 2 -7.27 -8.77 28.34
CA THR A 2 -7.43 -8.85 26.89
C THR A 2 -7.54 -7.42 26.39
N GLU A 3 -6.40 -6.79 26.11
CA GLU A 3 -6.41 -5.56 25.33
C GLU A 3 -6.59 -5.96 23.87
N GLN A 4 -7.86 -5.92 23.44
CA GLN A 4 -8.21 -5.82 22.04
C GLN A 4 -7.67 -4.47 21.54
N THR A 5 -6.51 -4.46 20.92
CA THR A 5 -6.11 -3.36 20.04
C THR A 5 -7.00 -3.43 18.81
N GLN A 6 -8.19 -2.83 18.91
CA GLN A 6 -8.99 -2.43 17.77
C GLN A 6 -8.17 -1.42 16.98
N VAL A 7 -7.53 -1.88 15.90
CA VAL A 7 -7.03 -0.99 14.86
C VAL A 7 -8.26 -0.35 14.24
N SER A 8 -8.56 0.89 14.65
CA SER A 8 -9.67 1.64 14.09
C SER A 8 -9.31 1.98 12.64
N ALA A 9 -10.24 1.67 11.71
CA ALA A 9 -10.07 1.89 10.27
C ALA A 9 -9.67 3.34 9.89
N HIS A 10 -9.84 4.30 10.80
CA HIS A 10 -9.51 5.71 10.62
C HIS A 10 -7.99 6.02 10.64
N GLU A 11 -7.16 5.27 11.39
CA GLU A 11 -5.69 5.47 11.37
C GLU A 11 -5.04 4.92 10.09
N ALA A 12 -5.70 3.97 9.42
CA ALA A 12 -5.20 3.40 8.18
C ALA A 12 -5.36 4.36 7.00
N ASP A 13 -6.39 5.21 7.00
CA ASP A 13 -6.68 6.14 5.89
C ASP A 13 -5.71 7.33 5.82
N ASP A 14 -5.16 7.77 6.95
CA ASP A 14 -4.28 8.96 7.03
C ASP A 14 -2.83 8.62 7.41
N ASN A 15 -2.39 7.39 7.13
CA ASN A 15 -1.04 6.93 7.47
C ASN A 15 0.03 7.64 6.59
N PRO A 16 1.00 8.37 7.17
CA PRO A 16 1.97 9.15 6.41
C PRO A 16 2.91 8.30 5.53
N LEU A 17 3.03 7.00 5.80
CA LEU A 17 3.79 6.06 4.96
C LEU A 17 3.08 5.72 3.65
N LEU A 18 1.75 5.86 3.61
CA LEU A 18 0.93 5.53 2.44
C LEU A 18 0.43 6.78 1.70
N ALA A 19 0.63 7.96 2.29
CA ALA A 19 0.29 9.24 1.69
C ALA A 19 1.17 9.54 0.47
N GLN A 20 0.66 10.35 -0.46
CA GLN A 20 1.46 10.85 -1.57
C GLN A 20 2.57 11.76 -1.04
N TRP A 21 3.80 11.50 -1.47
CA TRP A 21 4.96 12.30 -1.09
C TRP A 21 5.02 13.58 -1.92
N GLY A 22 5.07 14.72 -1.22
CA GLY A 22 5.10 16.05 -1.84
C GLY A 22 6.41 16.81 -1.64
N GLY A 23 7.41 16.21 -1.00
CA GLY A 23 8.71 16.85 -0.77
C GLY A 23 9.53 17.00 -2.06
N PRO A 24 10.59 17.83 -2.06
CA PRO A 24 11.52 17.91 -3.19
C PRO A 24 12.03 16.53 -3.59
N PHE A 25 12.02 16.21 -4.89
CA PHE A 25 12.38 14.88 -5.42
C PHE A 25 11.47 13.73 -4.93
N GLY A 26 10.28 14.04 -4.43
CA GLY A 26 9.33 13.04 -3.95
C GLY A 26 9.69 12.48 -2.58
N VAL A 27 10.51 13.16 -1.77
CA VAL A 27 10.86 12.63 -0.43
C VAL A 27 9.64 12.56 0.51
N PRO A 28 9.56 11.53 1.37
CA PRO A 28 8.51 11.42 2.38
C PRO A 28 8.64 12.51 3.45
N ALA A 29 7.51 12.81 4.12
CA ALA A 29 7.47 13.68 5.28
C ALA A 29 7.98 12.93 6.53
N PHE A 30 9.31 12.75 6.62
CA PHE A 30 9.96 12.00 7.71
C PHE A 30 9.62 12.53 9.11
N ASP A 31 9.35 13.82 9.25
CA ASP A 31 8.92 14.47 10.50
C ASP A 31 7.59 13.92 11.05
N ARG A 32 6.79 13.29 10.18
CA ARG A 32 5.48 12.73 10.52
C ARG A 32 5.49 11.22 10.70
N ILE A 33 6.57 10.53 10.31
CA ILE A 33 6.66 9.08 10.39
C ILE A 33 7.10 8.66 11.79
N LYS A 34 6.40 7.68 12.37
CA LYS A 34 6.69 7.11 13.68
C LYS A 34 6.66 5.58 13.62
N PRO A 35 7.34 4.87 14.55
CA PRO A 35 7.37 3.41 14.56
C PRO A 35 5.98 2.74 14.52
N GLU A 36 4.97 3.37 15.12
CA GLU A 36 3.61 2.82 15.19
C GLU A 36 2.91 2.78 13.83
N HIS A 37 3.36 3.59 12.86
CA HIS A 37 2.76 3.68 11.53
C HIS A 37 3.12 2.49 10.64
N PHE A 38 4.25 1.81 10.89
CA PHE A 38 4.79 0.79 9.99
C PHE A 38 3.90 -0.45 9.88
N ARG A 39 3.53 -1.03 11.03
CA ARG A 39 2.71 -2.26 11.05
C ARG A 39 1.36 -2.08 10.33
N PRO A 40 0.55 -1.04 10.61
CA PRO A 40 -0.70 -0.83 9.87
C PRO A 40 -0.47 -0.45 8.41
N ALA A 41 0.60 0.29 8.07
CA ALA A 41 0.92 0.61 6.68
C ALA A 41 1.22 -0.64 5.86
N PHE A 42 2.09 -1.53 6.35
CA PHE A 42 2.42 -2.78 5.68
C PHE A 42 1.21 -3.70 5.56
N ALA A 43 0.41 -3.85 6.63
CA ALA A 43 -0.79 -4.68 6.58
C ALA A 43 -1.75 -4.21 5.47
N ARG A 44 -1.97 -2.90 5.36
CA ARG A 44 -2.80 -2.31 4.30
C ARG A 44 -2.15 -2.48 2.91
N ALA A 45 -0.86 -2.21 2.78
CA ALA A 45 -0.13 -2.33 1.52
C ALA A 45 -0.13 -3.77 0.97
N PHE A 46 0.09 -4.77 1.82
CA PHE A 46 0.00 -6.18 1.42
C PHE A 46 -1.42 -6.57 1.02
N ALA A 47 -2.43 -6.12 1.78
CA ALA A 47 -3.83 -6.41 1.44
C ALA A 47 -4.23 -5.78 0.10
N ALA A 48 -3.80 -4.53 -0.16
CA ALA A 48 -4.04 -3.85 -1.42
C ALA A 48 -3.37 -4.57 -2.60
N HIS A 49 -2.08 -4.89 -2.48
CA HIS A 49 -1.34 -5.59 -3.53
C HIS A 49 -1.93 -6.98 -3.83
N ALA A 50 -2.30 -7.74 -2.80
CA ALA A 50 -2.96 -9.04 -3.00
C ALA A 50 -4.30 -8.90 -3.73
N ALA A 51 -5.07 -7.85 -3.44
CA ALA A 51 -6.33 -7.58 -4.14
C ALA A 51 -6.11 -7.18 -5.60
N GLU A 52 -5.10 -6.36 -5.90
CA GLU A 52 -4.70 -5.99 -7.26
C GLU A 52 -4.30 -7.22 -8.07
N VAL A 53 -3.42 -8.07 -7.53
CA VAL A 53 -2.99 -9.32 -8.17
C VAL A 53 -4.17 -10.27 -8.39
N ALA A 54 -5.08 -10.40 -7.41
CA ALA A 54 -6.28 -11.21 -7.56
C ALA A 54 -7.21 -10.68 -8.66
N ALA A 55 -7.32 -9.35 -8.81
CA ALA A 55 -8.11 -8.75 -9.89
C ALA A 55 -7.48 -8.98 -11.27
N ILE A 56 -6.15 -8.91 -11.38
CA ILE A 56 -5.42 -9.22 -12.62
C ILE A 56 -5.59 -10.70 -12.98
N ALA A 57 -5.34 -11.60 -12.02
CA ALA A 57 -5.48 -13.04 -12.22
C ALA A 57 -6.93 -13.48 -12.51
N GLY A 58 -7.90 -12.76 -11.96
CA GLY A 58 -9.33 -12.98 -12.16
C GLY A 58 -9.93 -12.28 -13.38
N ASN A 59 -9.12 -11.59 -14.20
CA ASN A 59 -9.63 -10.89 -15.38
C ASN A 59 -10.16 -11.89 -16.42
N ALA A 60 -11.44 -11.78 -16.78
CA ALA A 60 -12.11 -12.67 -17.72
C ALA A 60 -11.78 -12.40 -19.19
N GLN A 61 -11.13 -11.28 -19.51
CA GLN A 61 -10.67 -10.98 -20.87
C GLN A 61 -9.52 -11.90 -21.27
N SER A 62 -9.31 -12.12 -22.57
CA SER A 62 -8.13 -12.83 -23.04
C SER A 62 -6.85 -12.13 -22.55
N PRO A 63 -5.83 -12.87 -22.08
CA PRO A 63 -4.61 -12.27 -21.56
C PRO A 63 -3.87 -11.53 -22.67
N THR A 64 -3.43 -10.32 -22.34
CA THR A 64 -2.63 -9.43 -23.17
C THR A 64 -1.46 -8.93 -22.34
N PHE A 65 -0.44 -8.37 -22.99
CA PHE A 65 0.66 -7.75 -22.28
C PHE A 65 0.16 -6.65 -21.31
N ALA A 66 -0.77 -5.80 -21.76
CA ALA A 66 -1.30 -4.70 -20.98
C ALA A 66 -2.11 -5.17 -19.74
N ASN A 67 -3.00 -6.15 -19.89
CA ASN A 67 -3.86 -6.58 -18.77
C ASN A 67 -3.19 -7.60 -17.83
N THR A 68 -1.99 -8.06 -18.14
CA THR A 68 -1.26 -9.03 -17.34
C THR A 68 0.08 -8.47 -16.88
N ILE A 69 0.99 -8.14 -17.81
CA ILE A 69 2.35 -7.72 -17.47
C ILE A 69 2.37 -6.27 -17.03
N ASP A 70 1.87 -5.33 -17.83
CA ASP A 70 1.83 -3.91 -17.43
C ASP A 70 1.01 -3.72 -16.14
N ALA A 71 -0.09 -4.46 -16.00
CA ALA A 71 -0.91 -4.42 -14.80
C ALA A 71 -0.18 -4.96 -13.56
N LEU A 72 0.62 -6.03 -13.69
CA LEU A 72 1.44 -6.54 -12.59
C LEU A 72 2.56 -5.57 -12.22
N GLU A 73 3.23 -4.98 -13.21
CA GLU A 73 4.29 -3.97 -12.99
C GLU A 73 3.73 -2.70 -12.33
N ALA A 74 2.49 -2.32 -12.64
CA ALA A 74 1.82 -1.18 -12.02
C ALA A 74 1.24 -1.48 -10.62
N SER A 75 1.10 -2.75 -10.24
CA SER A 75 0.57 -3.15 -8.93
C SER A 75 1.58 -2.95 -7.80
N GLY A 76 1.10 -2.83 -6.57
CA GLY A 76 1.96 -2.75 -5.39
C GLY A 76 2.51 -1.35 -5.10
N GLU A 77 1.95 -0.29 -5.69
CA GLU A 77 2.37 1.09 -5.45
C GLU A 77 2.35 1.47 -3.95
N ALA A 78 1.33 1.01 -3.21
CA ALA A 78 1.25 1.21 -1.76
C ALA A 78 2.37 0.48 -1.01
N LEU A 79 2.81 -0.68 -1.50
CA LEU A 79 3.90 -1.45 -0.92
C LEU A 79 5.25 -0.80 -1.22
N ALA A 80 5.47 -0.33 -2.45
CA ALA A 80 6.65 0.44 -2.82
C ALA A 80 6.81 1.67 -1.91
N ARG A 81 5.75 2.46 -1.71
CA ARG A 81 5.77 3.60 -0.78
C ARG A 81 6.12 3.22 0.67
N ALA A 82 5.67 2.07 1.15
CA ALA A 82 5.97 1.62 2.51
C ALA A 82 7.42 1.10 2.68
N VAL A 83 8.07 0.68 1.59
CA VAL A 83 9.42 0.07 1.59
C VAL A 83 10.52 1.06 1.20
N ASP A 84 10.25 1.98 0.27
CA ASP A 84 11.25 2.88 -0.34
C ASP A 84 11.63 4.10 0.51
N LEU A 85 11.45 4.02 1.83
CA LEU A 85 11.84 5.07 2.78
C LEU A 85 13.35 5.32 2.83
#